data_AF-A0A0K0DQ17-F1
#
_entry.id   AF-A0A0K0DQ17-F1
#
_cell.length_a   1.000
_cell.length_b   1.000
_cell.length_c   1.000
_cell.angle_alpha   90.00
_cell.angle_beta   90.00
_cell.angle_gamma   90.00
#
_symmetry.space_group_name_H-M   'P 1'
#
loop_
_entity.id
_entity.type
_entity.pdbx_description
1 polymer ?
#
loop_
_entity_poly.entity_id
_entity_poly.type
_entity_poly.pdbx_seq_one_letter_code
_entity_poly.pdbx_strand_id
1 'polypeptide(L)'
;DKRILCSPCASATSWLSQDSTDNQLDQYFNDIRHEYGKFLKRKLHSLSKNDSTQVFCPELVRVGTTNDGGKWICSPFRYVSVVSLGLYNEVTFERELQYITNSRCIIYGYDMNEQSPETKEILGRIRTKTRKATISNTTDVTRNMYTLNYLMKLESISELEILKADIEGEIGFELIPPFLLEYTPAQVISSLSFYCFYFIAR
;
A
#
# COMPACT_ATOMS: atom_id res chain seq x y z
N ASP A 1 -25.20 -11.77 15.42
CA ASP A 1 -23.90 -12.49 15.50
C ASP A 1 -23.36 -12.85 14.14
N LYS A 2 -22.48 -12.00 13.58
CA LYS A 2 -21.68 -12.35 12.40
C LYS A 2 -20.21 -12.22 12.79
N ARG A 3 -19.60 -13.33 13.21
CA ARG A 3 -18.14 -13.47 13.27
C ARG A 3 -17.69 -13.78 11.85
N ILE A 4 -16.87 -12.92 11.26
CA ILE A 4 -16.10 -13.28 10.07
C ILE A 4 -14.79 -13.84 10.58
N LEU A 5 -14.63 -15.15 10.41
CA LEU A 5 -13.39 -15.89 10.63
C LEU A 5 -12.40 -15.52 9.52
N CYS A 6 -11.25 -14.95 9.88
CA CYS A 6 -10.07 -15.08 9.03
C CYS A 6 -9.54 -16.51 9.22
N SER A 7 -9.82 -17.40 8.27
CA SER A 7 -9.13 -18.68 8.19
C SER A 7 -7.64 -18.42 7.88
N PRO A 8 -6.70 -19.20 8.44
CA PRO A 8 -5.32 -19.20 7.97
C PRO A 8 -5.31 -19.66 6.51
N CYS A 9 -4.66 -18.93 5.61
CA CYS A 9 -4.30 -19.46 4.30
C CYS A 9 -3.33 -20.64 4.52
N ALA A 10 -3.88 -21.85 4.53
CA ALA A 10 -3.12 -23.08 4.56
C ALA A 10 -2.56 -23.37 3.16
N SER A 11 -1.32 -22.91 2.88
CA SER A 11 -0.31 -23.58 2.05
C SER A 11 0.82 -22.61 1.63
N ALA A 12 1.82 -22.44 2.48
CA ALA A 12 3.10 -21.86 2.10
C ALA A 12 4.23 -22.82 2.51
N THR A 13 4.28 -23.99 1.87
CA THR A 13 5.35 -24.99 2.12
C THR A 13 5.87 -25.59 0.82
N SER A 14 6.12 -24.79 -0.22
CA SER A 14 6.75 -25.34 -1.42
C SER A 14 7.59 -24.36 -2.23
N TRP A 15 8.37 -23.47 -1.61
CA TRP A 15 9.48 -22.78 -2.29
C TRP A 15 10.58 -22.41 -1.30
N LEU A 16 11.17 -23.42 -0.65
CA LEU A 16 12.46 -23.28 0.03
C LEU A 16 13.31 -24.48 -0.35
N SER A 17 14.12 -24.31 -1.39
CA SER A 17 15.30 -25.13 -1.59
C SER A 17 16.49 -24.24 -1.90
N GLN A 18 17.31 -24.09 -0.87
CA GLN A 18 18.77 -23.99 -0.88
C GLN A 18 19.37 -22.68 -1.43
N ASP A 19 19.73 -21.75 -0.54
CA ASP A 19 21.16 -21.48 -0.31
C ASP A 19 21.48 -20.82 1.04
N SER A 20 22.65 -21.13 1.57
CA SER A 20 23.04 -20.98 2.99
C SER A 20 23.40 -19.56 3.49
N THR A 21 22.78 -18.51 2.96
CA THR A 21 22.96 -17.10 3.39
C THR A 21 21.77 -16.50 4.15
N ASP A 22 20.69 -17.26 4.33
CA ASP A 22 19.39 -16.76 4.80
C ASP A 22 19.28 -16.42 6.29
N ASN A 23 20.09 -17.01 7.18
CA ASN A 23 19.86 -16.84 8.63
C ASN A 23 20.00 -15.39 9.14
N GLN A 24 20.89 -14.58 8.55
CA GLN A 24 21.05 -13.18 8.97
C GLN A 24 19.95 -12.27 8.42
N LEU A 25 19.50 -12.53 7.18
CA LEU A 25 18.41 -11.79 6.56
C LEU A 25 17.08 -12.16 7.23
N ASP A 26 16.83 -13.44 7.50
CA ASP A 26 15.68 -13.90 8.28
C ASP A 26 15.64 -13.28 9.67
N GLN A 27 16.80 -13.19 10.34
CA GLN A 27 16.89 -12.56 11.65
C GLN A 27 16.63 -11.05 11.56
N TYR A 28 17.16 -10.36 10.54
CA TYR A 28 16.87 -8.96 10.27
C TYR A 28 15.38 -8.71 9.96
N PHE A 29 14.75 -9.55 9.15
CA PHE A 29 13.30 -9.46 8.86
C PHE A 29 12.44 -9.78 10.08
N ASN A 30 12.88 -10.71 10.94
CA ASN A 30 12.22 -10.98 12.21
C ASN A 30 12.37 -9.81 13.19
N ASP A 31 13.54 -9.18 13.24
CA ASP A 31 13.82 -8.01 14.08
C ASP A 31 13.04 -6.79 13.61
N ILE A 32 12.97 -6.53 12.30
CA ILE A 32 12.11 -5.51 11.70
C ILE A 32 10.63 -5.82 11.96
N ARG A 33 10.17 -7.07 11.76
CA ARG A 33 8.80 -7.47 12.12
C ARG A 33 8.52 -7.26 13.61
N HIS A 34 9.48 -7.53 14.48
CA HIS A 34 9.34 -7.34 15.94
C HIS A 34 9.36 -5.87 16.33
N GLU A 35 10.22 -5.06 15.71
CA GLU A 35 10.35 -3.63 15.98
C GLU A 35 9.17 -2.84 15.41
N TYR A 36 8.72 -3.15 14.19
CA TYR A 36 7.44 -2.66 13.65
C TYR A 36 6.26 -3.21 14.42
N GLY A 37 6.27 -4.48 14.79
CA GLY A 37 5.28 -5.07 15.69
C GLY A 37 5.19 -4.28 16.99
N LYS A 38 6.32 -3.90 17.59
CA LYS A 38 6.39 -3.05 18.79
C LYS A 38 5.99 -1.59 18.52
N PHE A 39 6.37 -1.00 17.39
CA PHE A 39 6.01 0.36 17.01
C PHE A 39 4.51 0.46 16.77
N LEU A 40 3.96 -0.45 15.94
CA LEU A 40 2.54 -0.65 15.74
C LEU A 40 1.87 -0.90 17.07
N LYS A 41 2.38 -1.81 17.91
CA LYS A 41 1.81 -2.09 19.24
C LYS A 41 1.87 -0.88 20.16
N ARG A 42 2.87 0.01 20.10
CA ARG A 42 2.95 1.26 20.89
C ARG A 42 2.01 2.34 20.37
N LYS A 43 1.93 2.54 19.05
CA LYS A 43 1.01 3.47 18.39
C LYS A 43 -0.45 2.98 18.51
N LEU A 44 -0.66 1.66 18.51
CA LEU A 44 -1.91 0.98 18.86
C LEU A 44 -2.20 1.02 20.36
N HIS A 45 -1.21 0.95 21.26
CA HIS A 45 -1.46 1.04 22.70
C HIS A 45 -1.94 2.44 23.11
N SER A 46 -1.61 3.48 22.34
CA SER A 46 -2.25 4.79 22.47
C SER A 46 -3.64 4.88 21.82
N LEU A 47 -4.05 3.90 21.00
CA LEU A 47 -5.27 3.96 20.17
C LEU A 47 -6.29 2.82 20.39
N SER A 48 -5.97 1.70 21.04
CA SER A 48 -6.97 0.74 21.51
C SER A 48 -6.41 -0.26 22.54
N LYS A 49 -7.24 -0.49 23.56
CA LYS A 49 -7.12 -1.56 24.55
C LYS A 49 -7.93 -2.74 24.03
N ASN A 50 -7.43 -3.48 23.03
CA ASN A 50 -7.74 -4.90 22.79
C ASN A 50 -7.08 -5.40 21.50
N ASP A 51 -6.43 -6.55 21.64
CA ASP A 51 -5.60 -7.26 20.67
C ASP A 51 -6.44 -7.94 19.56
N SER A 52 -7.28 -7.17 18.86
CA SER A 52 -8.05 -7.60 17.67
C SER A 52 -8.83 -6.46 16.98
N THR A 53 -8.34 -5.22 16.97
CA THR A 53 -9.09 -4.10 16.39
C THR A 53 -8.99 -4.06 14.86
N GLN A 54 -9.92 -4.74 14.16
CA GLN A 54 -10.46 -4.18 12.92
C GLN A 54 -11.04 -2.81 13.25
N VAL A 55 -10.65 -1.78 12.52
CA VAL A 55 -11.29 -0.47 12.64
C VAL A 55 -12.70 -0.61 12.08
N PHE A 56 -13.72 -0.49 12.94
CA PHE A 56 -15.10 -0.51 12.49
C PHE A 56 -15.33 0.65 11.52
N CYS A 57 -15.74 0.29 10.31
CA CYS A 57 -15.87 1.20 9.20
C CYS A 57 -17.32 1.18 8.70
N PRO A 58 -18.16 2.13 9.14
CA PRO A 58 -19.59 2.10 8.80
C PRO A 58 -19.86 2.36 7.32
N GLU A 59 -18.95 3.05 6.62
CA GLU A 59 -19.02 3.34 5.18
C GLU A 59 -17.92 2.59 4.43
N LEU A 60 -17.84 1.27 4.63
CA LEU A 60 -16.89 0.41 3.91
C LEU A 60 -17.39 0.17 2.48
N VAL A 61 -16.63 0.64 1.51
CA VAL A 61 -16.96 0.55 0.08
C VAL A 61 -15.86 -0.22 -0.63
N ARG A 62 -16.24 -1.13 -1.53
CA ARG A 62 -15.30 -1.79 -2.42
C ARG A 62 -15.11 -0.93 -3.67
N VAL A 63 -13.87 -0.58 -3.98
CA VAL A 63 -13.50 0.31 -5.08
C VAL A 63 -12.60 -0.46 -6.05
N GLY A 64 -13.01 -0.58 -7.31
CA GLY A 64 -12.36 -1.38 -8.35
C GLY A 64 -13.08 -2.71 -8.60
N THR A 65 -12.58 -3.49 -9.57
CA THR A 65 -13.21 -4.77 -10.00
C THR A 65 -13.37 -5.76 -8.85
N THR A 66 -14.39 -6.64 -8.89
CA THR A 66 -14.66 -7.68 -7.87
C THR A 66 -13.53 -8.66 -7.61
N ASN A 67 -12.52 -8.68 -8.48
CA ASN A 67 -11.33 -9.51 -8.38
C ASN A 67 -10.17 -8.71 -7.74
N ASP A 68 -8.92 -9.09 -8.01
CA ASP A 68 -7.72 -8.56 -7.34
C ASP A 68 -7.50 -7.04 -7.55
N GLY A 69 -8.03 -6.49 -8.65
CA GLY A 69 -7.94 -5.05 -8.96
C GLY A 69 -8.75 -4.15 -8.02
N GLY A 70 -9.67 -4.69 -7.22
CA GLY A 70 -10.48 -3.90 -6.29
C GLY A 70 -10.04 -3.98 -4.84
N LYS A 71 -10.11 -2.87 -4.11
CA LYS A 71 -9.75 -2.77 -2.69
C LYS A 71 -10.89 -2.20 -1.85
N TRP A 72 -10.96 -2.55 -0.57
CA TRP A 72 -11.92 -1.96 0.35
C TRP A 72 -11.39 -0.66 0.93
N ILE A 73 -12.22 0.39 0.94
CA ILE A 73 -11.91 1.72 1.46
C ILE A 73 -13.02 2.18 2.39
N CYS A 74 -12.63 2.82 3.48
CA CYS A 74 -13.53 3.52 4.37
C CYS A 74 -13.82 4.93 3.89
N SER A 75 -15.10 5.30 3.74
CA SER A 75 -15.52 6.67 3.39
C SER A 75 -14.71 7.28 2.24
N PRO A 76 -14.62 6.63 1.05
CA PRO A 76 -13.75 7.06 -0.05
C PRO A 76 -13.99 8.51 -0.51
N PHE A 77 -15.17 9.05 -0.23
CA PHE A 77 -15.61 10.38 -0.59
C PHE A 77 -14.86 11.52 0.13
N ARG A 78 -14.05 11.23 1.16
CA ARG A 78 -13.39 12.28 1.97
C ARG A 78 -11.98 12.63 1.51
N TYR A 79 -11.40 11.82 0.62
CA TYR A 79 -10.00 11.95 0.22
C TYR A 79 -9.82 12.76 -1.06
N VAL A 80 -8.60 13.23 -1.23
CA VAL A 80 -8.09 14.14 -2.26
C VAL A 80 -6.72 13.67 -2.76
N SER A 81 -5.87 13.06 -1.95
CA SER A 81 -4.49 12.67 -2.33
C SER A 81 -4.22 11.18 -2.14
N VAL A 82 -3.83 10.50 -3.23
CA VAL A 82 -3.61 9.05 -3.25
C VAL A 82 -2.27 8.70 -3.88
N VAL A 83 -1.46 7.89 -3.20
CA VAL A 83 -0.29 7.21 -3.78
C VAL A 83 -0.65 5.75 -4.00
N SER A 84 -0.53 5.29 -5.25
CA SER A 84 -0.79 3.91 -5.67
C SER A 84 0.49 3.28 -6.21
N LEU A 85 1.01 2.30 -5.48
CA LEU A 85 2.20 1.54 -5.81
C LEU A 85 1.80 0.20 -6.42
N GLY A 86 2.56 -0.27 -7.42
CA GLY A 86 2.32 -1.55 -8.10
C GLY A 86 1.23 -1.46 -9.18
N LEU A 87 1.17 -0.32 -9.88
CA LEU A 87 0.21 -0.10 -10.95
C LEU A 87 0.63 -0.90 -12.21
N TYR A 88 0.36 -2.19 -12.30
CA TYR A 88 0.80 -3.03 -13.45
C TYR A 88 -0.27 -3.13 -14.55
N ASN A 89 -0.54 -2.03 -15.26
CA ASN A 89 -1.66 -1.88 -16.23
C ASN A 89 -3.08 -2.13 -15.68
N GLU A 90 -3.19 -2.50 -14.40
CA GLU A 90 -4.43 -2.64 -13.66
C GLU A 90 -4.80 -1.29 -13.03
N VAL A 91 -5.90 -0.70 -13.51
CA VAL A 91 -6.30 0.68 -13.17
C VAL A 91 -7.73 0.77 -12.65
N THR A 92 -8.36 -0.37 -12.36
CA THR A 92 -9.79 -0.39 -12.03
C THR A 92 -10.08 0.31 -10.71
N PHE A 93 -9.20 0.16 -9.72
CA PHE A 93 -9.26 0.92 -8.47
C PHE A 93 -9.22 2.44 -8.71
N GLU A 94 -8.23 2.93 -9.45
CA GLU A 94 -8.01 4.35 -9.67
C GLU A 94 -9.17 4.97 -10.46
N ARG A 95 -9.67 4.25 -11.48
CA ARG A 95 -10.84 4.65 -12.26
C ARG A 95 -12.09 4.75 -11.42
N GLU A 96 -12.39 3.73 -10.63
CA GLU A 96 -13.59 3.74 -9.81
C GLU A 96 -13.49 4.76 -8.68
N LEU A 97 -12.32 4.92 -8.06
CA LEU A 97 -12.10 5.94 -7.05
C LEU A 97 -12.37 7.33 -7.61
N GLN A 98 -11.87 7.63 -8.80
CA GLN A 98 -12.15 8.92 -9.45
C GLN A 98 -13.61 9.07 -9.83
N TYR A 99 -14.26 8.00 -10.28
CA TYR A 99 -15.70 8.03 -10.57
C TYR A 99 -16.53 8.37 -9.31
N ILE A 100 -16.32 7.65 -8.21
CA ILE A 100 -17.12 7.84 -6.98
C ILE A 100 -16.78 9.14 -6.23
N THR A 101 -15.56 9.67 -6.42
CA THR A 101 -15.15 10.95 -5.82
C THR A 101 -15.42 12.16 -6.73
N ASN A 102 -16.02 11.95 -7.90
CA ASN A 102 -16.28 12.96 -8.92
C ASN A 102 -14.99 13.69 -9.36
N SER A 103 -13.95 12.91 -9.68
CA SER A 103 -12.64 13.37 -10.13
C SER A 103 -11.94 14.35 -9.19
N ARG A 104 -12.21 14.28 -7.88
CA ARG A 104 -11.54 15.15 -6.90
C ARG A 104 -10.13 14.70 -6.56
N CYS A 105 -9.87 13.39 -6.60
CA CYS A 105 -8.58 12.89 -6.20
C CYS A 105 -7.49 13.33 -7.18
N ILE A 106 -6.29 13.51 -6.68
CA ILE A 106 -5.05 13.50 -7.44
C ILE A 106 -4.37 12.18 -7.09
N ILE A 107 -4.15 11.36 -8.11
CA ILE A 107 -3.57 10.04 -7.94
C ILE A 107 -2.14 10.06 -8.48
N TYR A 108 -1.22 9.52 -7.70
CA TYR A 108 0.17 9.33 -8.06
C TYR A 108 0.42 7.82 -8.19
N GLY A 109 0.48 7.35 -9.43
CA GLY A 109 0.65 5.95 -9.78
C GLY A 109 2.10 5.61 -10.09
N TYR A 110 2.64 4.61 -9.40
CA TYR A 110 4.02 4.16 -9.55
C TYR A 110 4.08 2.66 -9.78
N ASP A 111 4.90 2.25 -10.75
CA ASP A 111 5.16 0.85 -11.04
C ASP A 111 6.57 0.67 -11.61
N MET A 112 7.21 -0.46 -11.35
CA MET A 112 8.54 -0.74 -11.90
C MET A 112 8.52 -0.87 -13.43
N ASN A 113 7.36 -1.24 -14.00
CA ASN A 113 7.15 -1.42 -15.42
C ASN A 113 6.48 -0.19 -16.04
N GLU A 114 6.84 0.05 -17.30
CA GLU A 114 6.20 1.11 -18.07
C GLU A 114 4.75 0.74 -18.37
N GLN A 115 3.83 1.67 -18.15
CA GLN A 115 2.42 1.47 -18.48
C GLN A 115 2.22 1.46 -19.99
N SER A 116 1.28 0.64 -20.45
CA SER A 116 0.88 0.59 -21.85
C SER A 116 0.34 1.96 -22.31
N PRO A 117 0.42 2.29 -23.60
CA PRO A 117 -0.14 3.54 -24.13
C PRO A 117 -1.63 3.72 -23.81
N GLU A 118 -2.42 2.65 -23.90
CA GLU A 118 -3.84 2.65 -23.57
C GLU A 118 -4.07 2.97 -22.09
N THR A 119 -3.32 2.32 -21.21
CA THR A 119 -3.39 2.55 -19.77
C THR A 119 -3.02 4.00 -19.43
N LYS A 120 -1.97 4.55 -20.04
CA LYS A 120 -1.56 5.94 -19.85
C LYS A 120 -2.64 6.93 -20.29
N GLU A 121 -3.30 6.65 -21.42
CA GLU A 121 -4.40 7.49 -21.90
C GLU A 121 -5.56 7.50 -20.91
N ILE A 122 -5.94 6.33 -20.39
CA ILE A 122 -6.97 6.22 -19.35
C ILE A 122 -6.59 7.04 -18.12
N LEU A 123 -5.38 6.82 -17.58
CA LEU A 123 -4.89 7.49 -16.37
C LEU A 123 -4.79 9.01 -16.53
N GLY A 124 -4.36 9.48 -17.71
CA GLY A 124 -4.32 10.90 -18.04
C GLY A 124 -5.70 11.56 -18.02
N ARG A 125 -6.77 10.84 -18.39
CA ARG A 125 -8.15 11.35 -18.34
C ARG A 125 -8.73 11.41 -16.93
N ILE A 126 -8.15 10.68 -15.97
CA ILE A 126 -8.66 10.58 -14.59
C ILE A 126 -7.71 11.21 -13.57
N ARG A 127 -7.10 12.35 -13.92
CA ARG A 127 -6.23 13.15 -13.02
C ARG A 127 -5.16 12.32 -12.29
N THR A 128 -4.61 11.33 -12.99
CA THR A 128 -3.57 10.47 -12.45
C THR A 128 -2.24 10.81 -13.10
N LYS A 129 -1.23 11.08 -12.28
CA LYS A 129 0.15 11.18 -12.71
C LYS A 129 0.79 9.81 -12.59
N THR A 130 1.43 9.34 -13.66
CA THR A 130 2.10 8.05 -13.69
C THR A 130 3.59 8.23 -13.87
N ARG A 131 4.37 7.34 -13.26
CA ARG A 131 5.82 7.29 -13.46
C ARG A 131 6.29 5.85 -13.33
N LYS A 132 7.15 5.43 -14.26
CA LYS A 132 7.96 4.23 -14.09
C LYS A 132 8.93 4.45 -12.93
N ALA A 133 8.71 3.73 -11.83
CA ALA A 133 9.43 3.89 -10.59
C ALA A 133 9.52 2.55 -9.86
N THR A 134 10.74 2.03 -9.76
CA THR A 134 11.07 0.94 -8.84
C THR A 134 11.28 1.52 -7.46
N ILE A 135 10.44 1.12 -6.50
CA ILE A 135 10.55 1.57 -5.11
C ILE A 135 11.77 0.91 -4.46
N SER A 136 12.65 1.71 -3.85
CA SER A 136 13.94 1.29 -3.31
C SER A 136 14.30 2.07 -2.05
N ASN A 137 15.29 1.59 -1.30
CA ASN A 137 15.89 2.30 -0.16
C ASN A 137 16.75 3.51 -0.57
N THR A 138 17.11 3.59 -1.86
CA THR A 138 17.98 4.62 -2.43
C THR A 138 17.41 5.13 -3.75
N THR A 139 17.74 6.38 -4.08
CA THR A 139 17.32 7.00 -5.33
C THR A 139 18.45 6.94 -6.36
N ASP A 140 18.17 6.29 -7.49
CA ASP A 140 18.96 6.34 -8.73
C ASP A 140 18.01 6.65 -9.90
N VAL A 141 17.98 7.92 -10.28
CA VAL A 141 17.09 8.42 -11.34
C VAL A 141 17.40 7.78 -12.69
N THR A 142 18.67 7.43 -12.95
CA THR A 142 19.07 6.82 -14.24
C THR A 142 18.50 5.42 -14.41
N ARG A 143 18.30 4.72 -13.28
CA ARG A 143 17.71 3.37 -13.23
C ARG A 143 16.23 3.36 -12.90
N ASN A 144 15.59 4.54 -12.79
CA ASN A 144 14.22 4.69 -12.31
C ASN A 144 13.99 4.08 -10.92
N MET A 145 15.00 4.10 -10.05
CA MET A 145 14.90 3.63 -8.68
C MET A 145 14.69 4.84 -7.75
N TYR A 146 13.68 4.79 -6.89
CA TYR A 146 13.32 5.93 -6.05
C TYR A 146 12.94 5.50 -4.65
N THR A 147 13.36 6.30 -3.67
CA THR A 147 12.73 6.28 -2.34
C THR A 147 11.33 6.90 -2.41
N LEU A 148 10.42 6.44 -1.55
CA LEU A 148 9.09 7.04 -1.43
C LEU A 148 9.19 8.53 -1.06
N ASN A 149 10.06 8.89 -0.12
CA ASN A 149 10.31 10.28 0.27
C ASN A 149 10.74 11.17 -0.90
N TYR A 150 11.58 10.65 -1.79
CA TYR A 150 11.97 11.39 -2.99
C TYR A 150 10.76 11.62 -3.91
N LEU A 151 9.92 10.61 -4.12
CA LEU A 151 8.71 10.73 -4.95
C LEU A 151 7.72 11.74 -4.36
N MET A 152 7.51 11.73 -3.04
CA MET A 152 6.66 12.70 -2.35
C MET A 152 7.16 14.14 -2.57
N LYS A 153 8.46 14.37 -2.42
CA LYS A 153 9.08 15.70 -2.66
C LYS A 153 9.01 16.11 -4.12
N LEU A 154 9.33 15.19 -5.03
CA LEU A 154 9.31 15.43 -6.47
C LEU A 154 7.94 15.90 -6.96
N GLU A 155 6.88 15.29 -6.43
CA GLU A 155 5.50 15.60 -6.81
C GLU A 155 4.83 16.64 -5.91
N SER A 156 5.59 17.22 -4.96
CA SER A 156 5.14 18.21 -3.98
C SER A 156 3.92 17.74 -3.17
N ILE A 157 3.93 16.46 -2.77
CA ILE A 157 2.87 15.84 -1.97
C ILE A 157 3.14 16.15 -0.49
N SER A 158 2.43 17.13 0.06
CA SER A 158 2.51 17.50 1.48
C SER A 158 1.56 16.69 2.36
N GLU A 159 0.42 16.31 1.81
CA GLU A 159 -0.61 15.52 2.51
C GLU A 159 -0.89 14.26 1.70
N LEU A 160 -0.61 13.10 2.33
CA LEU A 160 -0.96 11.80 1.79
C LEU A 160 -2.17 11.30 2.56
N GLU A 161 -3.25 10.93 1.88
CA GLU A 161 -4.45 10.43 2.55
C GLU A 161 -4.64 8.93 2.35
N ILE A 162 -4.40 8.43 1.14
CA ILE A 162 -4.43 6.99 0.87
C ILE A 162 -3.07 6.54 0.34
N LEU A 163 -2.52 5.52 0.98
CA LEU A 163 -1.41 4.73 0.45
C LEU A 163 -1.94 3.34 0.03
N LYS A 164 -2.05 3.11 -1.27
CA LYS A 164 -2.23 1.75 -1.82
C LYS A 164 -0.85 1.17 -2.11
N ALA A 165 -0.44 0.19 -1.31
CA ALA A 165 0.82 -0.52 -1.42
C ALA A 165 0.59 -1.93 -1.98
N ASP A 166 0.53 -2.02 -3.30
CA ASP A 166 0.42 -3.27 -4.07
C ASP A 166 1.80 -3.74 -4.54
N ILE A 167 2.75 -3.76 -3.59
CA ILE A 167 4.14 -4.18 -3.83
C ILE A 167 4.40 -5.45 -3.04
N GLU A 168 4.90 -6.48 -3.73
CA GLU A 168 5.14 -7.80 -3.16
C GLU A 168 6.60 -7.95 -2.69
N GLY A 169 6.81 -8.86 -1.74
CA GLY A 169 8.15 -9.27 -1.29
C GLY A 169 8.78 -8.39 -0.21
N GLU A 170 10.08 -8.60 0.01
CA GLU A 170 10.88 -8.00 1.10
C GLU A 170 10.92 -6.47 1.04
N ILE A 171 10.89 -5.90 -0.16
CA ILE A 171 10.92 -4.45 -0.41
C ILE A 171 9.73 -3.76 0.26
N GLY A 172 8.53 -4.35 0.21
CA GLY A 172 7.35 -3.81 0.87
C GLY A 172 7.52 -3.74 2.39
N PHE A 173 8.11 -4.78 2.99
CA PHE A 173 8.36 -4.87 4.43
C PHE A 173 9.42 -3.90 4.93
N GLU A 174 10.45 -3.66 4.14
CA GLU A 174 11.53 -2.76 4.53
C GLU A 174 11.13 -1.28 4.37
N LEU A 175 10.35 -0.94 3.33
CA LEU A 175 10.18 0.45 2.92
C LEU A 175 8.88 1.11 3.37
N ILE A 176 7.76 0.36 3.41
CA ILE A 176 6.47 0.95 3.81
C ILE A 176 6.47 1.34 5.28
N PRO A 177 6.90 0.48 6.21
CA PRO A 177 6.78 0.81 7.61
C PRO A 177 7.61 2.04 8.07
N PRO A 178 8.86 2.29 7.61
CA PRO A 178 9.58 3.52 7.97
C PRO A 178 8.97 4.75 7.30
N PHE A 179 8.44 4.59 6.08
CA PHE A 179 7.70 5.65 5.40
C PHE A 179 6.47 6.10 6.21
N LEU A 180 5.77 5.15 6.86
CA LEU A 180 4.61 5.44 7.73
C LEU A 180 4.97 6.15 9.06
N LEU A 181 6.27 6.28 9.38
CA LEU A 181 6.74 7.10 10.50
C LEU A 181 6.79 8.58 10.12
N GLU A 182 7.11 8.88 8.86
CA GLU A 182 7.25 10.24 8.33
C GLU A 182 5.94 10.76 7.74
N TYR A 183 5.20 9.88 7.07
CA TYR A 183 3.90 10.18 6.47
C TYR A 183 2.82 9.37 7.16
N THR A 184 1.77 10.03 7.64
CA THR A 184 0.64 9.37 8.32
C THR A 184 -0.60 9.40 7.43
N PRO A 185 -0.69 8.53 6.41
CA PRO A 185 -1.87 8.45 5.57
C PRO A 185 -3.09 8.07 6.39
N ALA A 186 -4.23 8.69 6.06
CA ALA A 186 -5.51 8.37 6.67
C ALA A 186 -5.88 6.89 6.46
N GLN A 187 -5.51 6.29 5.31
CA GLN A 187 -5.66 4.85 5.05
C GLN A 187 -4.45 4.24 4.36
N VAL A 188 -4.04 3.08 4.82
CA VAL A 188 -3.09 2.20 4.12
C VAL A 188 -3.83 0.97 3.65
N ILE A 189 -3.65 0.61 2.39
CA ILE A 189 -4.25 -0.56 1.74
C ILE A 189 -3.11 -1.39 1.19
N SER A 190 -3.02 -2.67 1.55
CA SER A 190 -2.01 -3.56 0.99
C SER A 190 -2.62 -4.88 0.57
N SER A 191 -2.13 -5.43 -0.54
CA SER A 191 -2.47 -6.77 -1.03
C SER A 191 -1.55 -7.85 -0.47
N LEU A 192 -0.52 -7.49 0.31
CA LEU A 192 0.43 -8.43 0.87
C LEU A 192 -0.31 -9.55 1.61
N SER A 193 -0.18 -10.77 1.08
CA SER A 193 -0.83 -11.99 1.58
C SER A 193 -0.49 -12.32 3.04
N PHE A 194 0.45 -11.60 3.65
CA PHE A 194 0.88 -11.78 5.04
C PHE A 194 0.24 -10.80 6.03
N TYR A 195 -0.32 -9.66 5.60
CA TYR A 195 -0.89 -8.67 6.52
C TYR A 195 -2.03 -7.85 5.90
N CYS A 196 -3.26 -8.15 6.29
CA CYS A 196 -4.40 -7.25 6.08
C CYS A 196 -4.39 -6.16 7.19
N PHE A 197 -3.61 -5.10 7.00
CA PHE A 197 -3.67 -3.93 7.89
C PHE A 197 -4.61 -2.87 7.30
N TYR A 198 -5.79 -2.70 7.90
CA TYR A 198 -6.60 -1.49 7.73
C TYR A 198 -6.25 -0.54 8.87
N PHE A 199 -5.37 0.42 8.61
CA PHE A 199 -5.17 1.54 9.53
C PHE A 199 -6.01 2.72 9.06
N ILE A 200 -6.97 3.15 9.88
CA ILE A 200 -7.47 4.52 9.81
C ILE A 200 -6.60 5.34 10.75
N ALA A 201 -5.61 6.06 10.22
CA ALA A 201 -4.91 7.05 11.02
C ALA A 201 -5.82 8.27 11.13
N ARG A 202 -6.23 8.60 12.36
CA ARG A 202 -6.80 9.92 12.68
C ARG A 202 -5.74 10.74 13.36
#